data_AF-A0A924N8D0-F1
#
_entry.id   AF-A0A924N8D0-F1
#
_cell.length_a   1.000
_cell.length_b   1.000
_cell.length_c   1.000
_cell.angle_alpha   90.00
_cell.angle_beta   90.00
_cell.angle_gamma   90.00
#
_symmetry.space_group_name_H-M   'P 1'
#
loop_
_entity.id
_entity.type
_entity.pdbx_description
1 polymer ?
#
loop_
_entity_poly.entity_id
_entity_poly.type
_entity_poly.pdbx_seq_one_letter_code
_entity_poly.pdbx_strand_id
1 'polypeptide(L)'
;VLRDGETAAPAGLQTALLASNRLQDILLAELRPGRTGNEILRASLARARSDGIDGTIYSHPIGLNGHGAGPLIGLWDYQDGVPGRGDARVIPSMWFSVELQATTPVPEWGGQPVRSAQEEDVMLGADGVPHWAWKRQTEYHLIR
;
A
#
# COMPACT_ATOMS: atom_id res chain seq x y z
N VAL A 1 17.68 10.32 12.04
CA VAL A 1 18.82 11.27 12.10
C VAL A 1 20.00 10.55 11.49
N LEU A 2 20.57 11.12 10.44
CA LEU A 2 21.77 10.57 9.79
C LEU A 2 22.96 10.62 10.76
N ARG A 3 23.90 9.70 10.63
CA ARG A 3 25.20 9.81 11.31
C ARG A 3 26.07 10.85 10.61
N ASP A 4 27.09 11.34 11.30
CA ASP A 4 28.03 12.31 10.74
C ASP A 4 28.64 11.79 9.42
N GLY A 5 28.52 12.59 8.36
CA GLY A 5 29.02 12.27 7.02
C GLY A 5 28.06 11.46 6.14
N GLU A 6 26.94 10.95 6.66
CA GLU A 6 25.93 10.30 5.83
C GLU A 6 25.11 11.34 5.05
N THR A 7 24.94 11.12 3.74
CA THR A 7 24.16 12.00 2.85
C THR A 7 22.85 11.38 2.36
N ALA A 8 22.61 10.12 2.69
CA ALA A 8 21.46 9.33 2.26
C ALA A 8 21.00 8.41 3.40
N ALA A 9 19.74 7.97 3.35
CA ALA A 9 19.25 6.92 4.26
C ALA A 9 20.03 5.61 4.04
N PRO A 10 20.20 4.76 5.08
CA PRO A 10 20.76 3.41 4.94
C PRO A 10 20.14 2.63 3.77
N ALA A 11 20.93 1.82 3.07
CA ALA A 11 20.48 1.06 1.91
C ALA A 11 19.36 0.08 2.28
N GLY A 12 19.40 -0.50 3.48
CA GLY A 12 18.31 -1.33 4.01
C GLY A 12 16.99 -0.57 4.16
N LEU A 13 17.01 0.71 4.56
CA LEU A 13 15.80 1.53 4.58
C LEU A 13 15.29 1.84 3.17
N GLN A 14 16.17 2.19 2.25
CA GLN A 14 15.79 2.42 0.85
C GLN A 14 15.13 1.16 0.24
N THR A 15 15.66 -0.02 0.58
CA THR A 15 15.09 -1.31 0.18
C THR A 15 13.70 -1.52 0.78
N ALA A 16 13.49 -1.19 2.06
CA ALA A 16 12.17 -1.27 2.69
C ALA A 16 11.13 -0.35 2.02
N LEU A 17 11.53 0.87 1.64
CA LEU A 17 10.66 1.79 0.89
C LEU A 17 10.28 1.21 -0.47
N LEU A 18 11.26 0.71 -1.22
CA LEU A 18 11.03 0.06 -2.51
C LEU A 18 10.09 -1.15 -2.40
N ALA A 19 10.20 -1.96 -1.34
CA ALA A 19 9.29 -3.07 -1.09
C ALA A 19 7.84 -2.60 -0.89
N SER A 20 7.64 -1.52 -0.11
CA SER A 20 6.31 -0.92 0.07
C SER A 20 5.78 -0.24 -1.21
N ASN A 21 6.63 0.39 -2.03
CA ASN A 21 6.22 0.92 -3.33
C ASN A 21 5.84 -0.19 -4.31
N ARG A 22 6.55 -1.32 -4.27
CA ARG A 22 6.16 -2.49 -5.06
C ARG A 22 4.81 -3.04 -4.62
N LEU A 23 4.52 -3.06 -3.31
CA LEU A 23 3.21 -3.46 -2.81
C LEU A 23 2.09 -2.48 -3.23
N GLN A 24 2.38 -1.17 -3.28
CA GLN A 24 1.49 -0.17 -3.91
C GLN A 24 1.23 -0.50 -5.38
N ASP A 25 2.26 -0.78 -6.18
CA ASP A 25 2.10 -1.12 -7.60
C ASP A 25 1.22 -2.35 -7.80
N ILE A 26 1.42 -3.38 -6.95
CA ILE A 26 0.61 -4.59 -6.95
C ILE A 26 -0.86 -4.25 -6.66
N LEU A 27 -1.12 -3.47 -5.61
CA LEU A 27 -2.49 -3.13 -5.23
C LEU A 27 -3.19 -2.31 -6.31
N LEU A 28 -2.54 -1.29 -6.88
CA LEU A 28 -3.11 -0.50 -7.98
C LEU A 28 -3.42 -1.37 -9.19
N ALA A 29 -2.56 -2.33 -9.55
CA ALA A 29 -2.81 -3.24 -10.66
C ALA A 29 -4.04 -4.14 -10.44
N GLU A 30 -4.34 -4.48 -9.19
CA GLU A 30 -5.50 -5.30 -8.83
C GLU A 30 -6.79 -4.47 -8.67
N LEU A 31 -6.70 -3.17 -8.39
CA LEU A 31 -7.80 -2.21 -8.21
C LEU A 31 -8.52 -1.92 -9.54
N ARG A 32 -9.48 -2.79 -9.89
CA ARG A 32 -10.23 -2.73 -11.15
C ARG A 32 -11.74 -2.77 -10.91
N PRO A 33 -12.55 -2.06 -11.71
CA PRO A 33 -14.00 -2.11 -11.61
C PRO A 33 -14.55 -3.53 -11.65
N GLY A 34 -15.63 -3.74 -10.90
CA GLY A 34 -16.34 -5.01 -10.83
C GLY A 34 -15.77 -6.01 -9.83
N ARG A 35 -14.53 -5.85 -9.33
CA ARG A 35 -13.96 -6.72 -8.30
C ARG A 35 -14.39 -6.30 -6.90
N THR A 36 -14.46 -7.25 -5.97
CA THR A 36 -14.65 -6.95 -4.56
C THR A 36 -13.34 -6.58 -3.87
N GLY A 37 -13.42 -5.88 -2.74
CA GLY A 37 -12.24 -5.60 -1.93
C GLY A 37 -11.53 -6.87 -1.45
N ASN A 38 -12.29 -7.92 -1.14
CA ASN A 38 -11.76 -9.23 -0.75
C ASN A 38 -11.03 -9.96 -1.91
N GLU A 39 -11.54 -9.85 -3.14
CA GLU A 39 -10.87 -10.39 -4.33
C GLU A 39 -9.58 -9.65 -4.65
N ILE A 40 -9.55 -8.34 -4.44
CA ILE A 40 -8.37 -7.50 -4.63
C ILE A 40 -7.32 -7.83 -3.56
N LEU A 41 -7.69 -7.83 -2.28
CA LEU A 41 -6.81 -8.17 -1.16
C LEU A 41 -6.11 -9.51 -1.39
N ARG A 42 -6.89 -10.55 -1.69
CA ARG A 42 -6.37 -11.91 -1.90
C ARG A 42 -5.35 -11.97 -3.03
N ALA A 43 -5.66 -11.33 -4.16
CA ALA A 43 -4.78 -11.33 -5.33
C ALA A 43 -3.51 -10.52 -5.07
N SER A 44 -3.64 -9.34 -4.44
CA SER A 44 -2.52 -8.48 -4.09
C SER A 44 -1.56 -9.18 -3.12
N LEU A 45 -2.08 -9.80 -2.05
CA LEU A 45 -1.24 -10.54 -1.09
C LEU A 45 -0.60 -11.79 -1.71
N ALA A 46 -1.29 -12.47 -2.63
CA ALA A 46 -0.70 -13.60 -3.35
C ALA A 46 0.49 -13.15 -4.21
N ARG A 47 0.36 -12.03 -4.95
CA ARG A 47 1.46 -11.47 -5.75
C ARG A 47 2.57 -10.88 -4.86
N ALA A 48 2.23 -10.25 -3.74
CA ALA A 48 3.22 -9.76 -2.77
C ALA A 48 4.10 -10.92 -2.26
N ARG A 49 3.47 -12.04 -1.86
CA ARG A 49 4.18 -13.24 -1.43
C ARG A 49 5.05 -13.85 -2.53
N SER A 50 4.60 -13.87 -3.79
CA SER A 50 5.43 -14.36 -4.90
C SER A 50 6.65 -13.47 -5.16
N ASP A 51 6.52 -12.18 -4.89
CA ASP A 51 7.60 -11.19 -5.00
C ASP A 51 8.50 -11.17 -3.74
N GLY A 52 8.25 -12.03 -2.76
CA GLY A 52 9.02 -12.09 -1.50
C GLY A 52 8.73 -10.95 -0.53
N ILE A 53 7.60 -10.27 -0.69
CA ILE A 53 7.20 -9.15 0.16
C ILE A 53 6.34 -9.66 1.31
N ASP A 54 6.83 -9.48 2.54
CA ASP A 54 6.02 -9.59 3.75
C ASP A 54 5.25 -8.29 3.95
N GLY A 55 3.94 -8.30 3.67
CA GLY A 55 3.14 -7.09 3.61
C GLY A 55 1.73 -7.22 4.16
N THR A 56 1.16 -6.08 4.55
CA THR A 56 -0.22 -5.95 5.05
C THR A 56 -0.91 -4.83 4.29
N ILE A 57 -2.15 -5.06 3.84
CA ILE A 57 -2.96 -4.08 3.10
C ILE A 57 -4.20 -3.74 3.93
N TYR A 58 -4.50 -2.46 4.09
CA TYR A 58 -5.62 -1.96 4.90
C TYR A 58 -6.26 -0.73 4.26
N SER A 59 -6.46 -0.79 2.95
CA SER A 59 -6.93 0.32 2.13
C SER A 59 -8.46 0.45 2.15
N HIS A 60 -8.96 1.67 1.99
CA HIS A 60 -10.40 1.94 2.02
C HIS A 60 -10.81 3.06 1.05
N PRO A 61 -12.09 3.13 0.66
CA PRO A 61 -12.60 4.24 -0.12
C PRO A 61 -12.50 5.55 0.66
N ILE A 62 -12.32 6.65 -0.05
CA ILE A 62 -12.35 8.02 0.49
C ILE A 62 -13.28 8.90 -0.34
N GLY A 63 -13.58 10.09 0.17
CA GLY A 63 -14.41 11.08 -0.50
C GLY A 63 -14.79 12.18 0.46
N LEU A 64 -16.10 12.46 0.61
CA LEU A 64 -16.58 13.41 1.62
C LEU A 64 -16.23 12.96 3.05
N ASN A 65 -16.13 11.64 3.27
CA ASN A 65 -15.69 11.06 4.53
C ASN A 65 -14.25 10.54 4.38
N GLY A 66 -13.45 10.71 5.44
CA GLY A 66 -12.10 10.14 5.50
C GLY A 66 -12.12 8.61 5.40
N HIS A 67 -13.15 7.94 5.92
CA HIS A 67 -13.46 6.54 5.62
C HIS A 67 -14.79 6.48 4.88
N GLY A 68 -14.73 6.39 3.55
CA GLY A 68 -15.88 6.41 2.66
C GLY A 68 -16.61 5.07 2.56
N ALA A 69 -17.83 5.12 2.03
CA ALA A 69 -18.60 3.92 1.71
C ALA A 69 -18.02 3.21 0.47
N GLY A 70 -17.94 1.88 0.53
CA GLY A 70 -17.44 1.04 -0.57
C GLY A 70 -16.58 -0.11 -0.06
N PRO A 71 -15.82 -0.78 -0.94
CA PRO A 71 -15.07 -1.98 -0.57
C PRO A 71 -13.85 -1.66 0.29
N LEU A 72 -13.80 -2.24 1.49
CA LEU A 72 -12.55 -2.36 2.24
C LEU A 72 -11.63 -3.39 1.59
N ILE A 73 -10.35 -3.06 1.48
CA ILE A 73 -9.30 -3.94 0.97
C ILE A 73 -8.38 -4.28 2.15
N GLY A 74 -8.83 -5.25 2.96
CA GLY A 74 -8.15 -5.65 4.18
C GLY A 74 -8.27 -4.66 5.33
N LEU A 75 -7.79 -5.09 6.50
CA LEU A 75 -7.50 -4.27 7.68
C LEU A 75 -6.19 -4.78 8.29
N TRP A 76 -5.54 -4.01 9.14
CA TRP A 76 -4.24 -4.39 9.73
C TRP A 76 -4.25 -5.80 10.38
N ASP A 77 -5.40 -6.24 10.89
CA ASP A 77 -5.66 -7.54 11.51
C ASP A 77 -6.54 -8.49 10.68
N TYR A 78 -7.05 -8.08 9.51
CA TYR A 78 -7.90 -8.90 8.62
C TYR A 78 -7.27 -9.03 7.22
N GLN A 79 -6.26 -9.91 7.09
CA GLN A 79 -5.57 -10.18 5.83
C GLN A 79 -6.15 -11.34 5.01
N ASP A 80 -7.11 -12.09 5.58
CA ASP A 80 -7.84 -13.15 4.86
C ASP A 80 -9.13 -12.65 4.18
N GLY A 81 -9.48 -11.38 4.42
CA GLY A 81 -10.69 -10.72 3.94
C GLY A 81 -11.47 -10.04 5.05
N VAL A 82 -12.34 -9.10 4.68
CA VAL A 82 -13.25 -8.37 5.58
C VAL A 82 -14.69 -8.77 5.22
N PRO A 83 -15.32 -9.74 5.91
CA PRO A 83 -16.66 -10.19 5.58
C PRO A 83 -17.68 -9.05 5.59
N GLY A 84 -18.55 -9.00 4.58
CA GLY A 84 -19.53 -7.94 4.37
C GLY A 84 -18.93 -6.65 3.82
N ARG A 85 -18.00 -6.03 4.55
CA ARG A 85 -17.43 -4.71 4.18
C ARG A 85 -16.45 -4.77 3.01
N GLY A 86 -15.79 -5.90 2.80
CA GLY A 86 -14.92 -6.15 1.64
C GLY A 86 -15.65 -6.74 0.44
N ASP A 87 -16.96 -7.03 0.54
CA ASP A 87 -17.73 -7.69 -0.52
C ASP A 87 -18.41 -6.71 -1.49
N ALA A 88 -18.42 -5.41 -1.16
CA ALA A 88 -18.80 -4.38 -2.11
C ALA A 88 -17.89 -4.40 -3.34
N ARG A 89 -18.40 -3.96 -4.49
CA ARG A 89 -17.61 -3.91 -5.73
C ARG A 89 -16.99 -2.53 -5.90
N VAL A 90 -15.78 -2.51 -6.44
CA VAL A 90 -15.15 -1.30 -6.98
C VAL A 90 -15.95 -0.85 -8.21
N ILE A 91 -16.26 0.44 -8.30
CA ILE A 91 -16.89 1.07 -9.46
C ILE A 91 -16.04 2.24 -9.94
N PRO A 92 -16.13 2.64 -11.23
CA PRO A 92 -15.39 3.80 -11.74
C PRO A 92 -15.67 5.07 -10.93
N SER A 93 -14.72 6.01 -10.96
CA SER A 93 -14.78 7.30 -10.24
C SER A 93 -14.75 7.20 -8.71
N MET A 94 -14.48 6.01 -8.14
CA MET A 94 -14.13 5.88 -6.72
C MET A 94 -12.73 6.40 -6.43
N TRP A 95 -12.53 6.88 -5.21
CA TRP A 95 -11.23 7.25 -4.67
C TRP A 95 -10.89 6.30 -3.52
N PHE A 96 -9.61 6.01 -3.34
CA PHE A 96 -9.11 5.15 -2.28
C PHE A 96 -7.93 5.79 -1.57
N SER A 97 -7.89 5.64 -0.25
CA SER A 97 -6.65 5.73 0.49
C SER A 97 -5.93 4.39 0.33
N VAL A 98 -4.84 4.38 -0.43
CA VAL A 98 -4.01 3.17 -0.62
C VAL A 98 -3.03 3.08 0.53
N GLU A 99 -3.50 2.40 1.57
CA GLU A 99 -2.81 2.17 2.82
C GLU A 99 -2.30 0.74 2.95
N LEU A 100 -1.00 0.61 3.23
CA LEU A 100 -0.31 -0.66 3.34
C LEU A 100 1.05 -0.52 4.05
N GLN A 101 1.64 -1.65 4.41
CA GLN A 101 3.03 -1.70 4.87
C GLN A 101 3.76 -2.90 4.30
N ALA A 102 5.06 -2.77 4.07
CA ALA A 102 5.97 -3.88 3.84
C ALA A 102 7.00 -3.96 4.97
N THR A 103 7.21 -5.16 5.50
CA THR A 103 8.22 -5.45 6.50
C THR A 103 9.49 -5.96 5.83
N THR A 104 10.63 -5.36 6.14
CA THR A 104 11.91 -5.72 5.54
C THR A 104 13.01 -5.69 6.61
N PRO A 105 13.87 -6.72 6.72
CA PRO A 105 15.01 -6.68 7.63
C PRO A 105 16.03 -5.65 7.16
N VAL A 106 16.54 -4.82 8.07
CA VAL A 106 17.53 -3.77 7.77
C VAL A 106 18.91 -4.22 8.28
N PRO A 107 19.85 -4.61 7.38
CA PRO A 107 21.16 -5.13 7.77
C PRO A 107 21.98 -4.17 8.62
N GLU A 108 21.92 -2.87 8.32
CA GLU A 108 22.63 -1.81 9.04
C GLU A 108 22.16 -1.68 10.49
N TRP A 109 20.98 -2.22 10.82
CA TRP A 109 20.39 -2.25 12.15
C TRP A 109 20.41 -3.67 12.75
N GLY A 110 21.36 -4.51 12.34
CA GLY A 110 21.49 -5.87 12.85
C GLY A 110 20.36 -6.81 12.40
N GLY A 111 19.75 -6.52 11.25
CA GLY A 111 18.62 -7.29 10.72
C GLY A 111 17.28 -6.95 11.38
N GLN A 112 17.18 -5.82 12.10
CA GLN A 112 15.92 -5.37 12.67
C GLN A 112 14.82 -5.32 11.59
N PRO A 113 13.66 -5.96 11.80
CA PRO A 113 12.53 -5.85 10.89
C PRO A 113 11.95 -4.43 10.99
N VAL A 114 11.90 -3.73 9.85
CA VAL A 114 11.33 -2.39 9.75
C VAL A 114 10.08 -2.45 8.89
N ARG A 115 9.00 -1.85 9.41
CA ARG A 115 7.76 -1.64 8.67
C ARG A 115 7.85 -0.33 7.90
N SER A 116 7.93 -0.42 6.58
CA SER A 116 7.73 0.74 5.70
C SER A 116 6.23 0.87 5.43
N ALA A 117 5.54 1.63 6.28
CA ALA A 117 4.14 1.99 6.07
C ALA A 117 4.04 3.13 5.05
N GLN A 118 3.07 3.03 4.15
CA GLN A 118 2.82 3.97 3.07
C GLN A 118 1.31 4.18 2.93
N GLU A 119 0.93 5.43 2.65
CA GLU A 119 -0.45 5.85 2.45
C GLU A 119 -0.44 6.93 1.38
N GLU A 120 -1.19 6.73 0.30
CA GLU A 120 -1.34 7.71 -0.78
C GLU A 120 -2.71 7.59 -1.42
N ASP A 121 -3.27 8.73 -1.84
CA ASP A 121 -4.59 8.77 -2.47
C ASP A 121 -4.53 8.34 -3.94
N VAL A 122 -5.47 7.48 -4.33
CA VAL A 122 -5.65 6.98 -5.69
C VAL A 122 -7.05 7.30 -6.18
N MET A 123 -7.11 7.81 -7.40
CA MET A 123 -8.34 8.01 -8.16
C MET A 123 -8.52 6.88 -9.15
N LEU A 124 -9.67 6.23 -9.13
CA LEU A 124 -10.09 5.35 -10.21
C LEU A 124 -10.81 6.19 -11.27
N GLY A 125 -10.24 6.32 -12.47
CA GLY A 125 -10.84 7.08 -13.55
C GLY A 125 -12.23 6.57 -13.94
N ALA A 126 -12.99 7.40 -14.67
CA ALA A 126 -14.28 6.97 -15.25
C ALA A 126 -14.11 5.82 -16.26
N ASP A 127 -12.91 5.69 -16.84
CA ASP A 127 -12.45 4.58 -17.68
C ASP A 127 -12.07 3.31 -16.89
N GLY A 128 -12.07 3.38 -15.56
CA GLY A 128 -11.68 2.28 -14.69
C GLY A 128 -10.18 2.11 -14.50
N VAL A 129 -9.36 3.11 -14.87
CA VAL A 129 -7.90 3.06 -14.72
C VAL A 129 -7.46 3.83 -13.46
N PRO A 130 -6.74 3.18 -12.52
CA PRO A 130 -6.27 3.85 -11.31
C PRO A 130 -5.06 4.74 -11.61
N HIS A 131 -5.03 5.93 -10.99
CA HIS A 131 -3.90 6.84 -11.01
C HIS A 131 -3.73 7.51 -9.65
N TRP A 132 -2.48 7.81 -9.28
CA TRP A 132 -2.19 8.60 -8.08
C TRP A 132 -2.86 9.97 -8.20
N ALA A 133 -3.52 10.43 -7.12
CA ALA A 133 -4.14 11.75 -7.09
C ALA A 133 -3.09 12.88 -7.21
N TRP A 134 -1.87 12.62 -6.75
CA TRP A 134 -0.72 13.52 -6.91
C TRP A 134 0.56 12.77 -7.27
N LYS A 135 1.33 12.36 -6.26
CA LYS A 135 2.54 11.54 -6.38
C LYS A 135 2.60 10.65 -5.16
N ARG A 136 3.39 9.59 -5.23
CA ARG A 136 3.73 8.77 -4.05
C ARG A 136 5.11 9.10 -3.50
N GLN A 137 5.36 8.81 -2.23
CA GLN A 137 6.71 8.80 -1.69
C GLN A 137 7.57 7.71 -2.36
N THR A 138 8.69 8.11 -2.97
CA THR A 138 9.71 7.20 -3.54
C THR A 138 11.11 7.43 -2.99
N GLU A 139 11.27 8.40 -2.09
CA GLU A 139 12.52 8.73 -1.40
C GLU A 139 12.25 9.15 0.04
N TYR A 140 13.25 9.02 0.91
CA TYR A 140 13.14 9.50 2.29
C TYR A 140 13.39 11.00 2.37
N HIS A 141 12.56 11.68 3.14
CA HIS A 141 12.88 13.02 3.62
C HIS A 141 13.93 12.92 4.74
N LEU A 142 15.07 13.55 4.55
CA LEU A 142 16.20 13.51 5.49
C LEU A 142 16.16 14.74 6.39
N ILE A 143 15.91 14.54 7.68
CA ILE A 143 16.00 15.58 8.70
C ILE A 143 17.48 15.72 9.11
N ARG A 144 18.00 16.95 8.98
CA ARG A 144 19.37 17.34 9.30
C ARG A 144 19.37 18.27 10.50
#